data_AF-A0A950MPM4-F1
#
_entry.id   AF-A0A950MPM4-F1
#
_cell.length_a   1.000
_cell.length_b   1.000
_cell.length_c   1.000
_cell.angle_alpha   90.00
_cell.angle_beta   90.00
_cell.angle_gamma   90.00
#
_symmetry.space_group_name_H-M   'P 1'
#
loop_
_entity.id
_entity.type
_entity.pdbx_description
1 polymer ?
#
loop_
_entity_poly.entity_id
_entity_poly.type
_entity_poly.pdbx_seq_one_letter_code
_entity_poly.pdbx_strand_id
1 'polypeptide(L)'
;MKASMAVFLLLVAAPVMSLAAQTTSTLPAPRIMQMHSNIFGAVIFWDATPYVERFVAEGVAPKDALASLEVQAVKIFVGHAPALAKTERRLRVIASFSKTGPISARYQTSTLEGIQTIFTLDGNLRPNVQLPKDWEANVQRGIMPSGLKLQVVSEIPKK
;
A
#
# COMPACT_ATOMS: atom_id res chain seq x y z
N MET A 1 -53.80 14.76 42.77
CA MET A 1 -52.75 13.71 42.74
C MET A 1 -52.13 13.73 41.35
N LYS A 2 -50.87 14.18 41.20
CA LYS A 2 -50.17 14.26 39.91
C LYS A 2 -49.21 13.08 39.82
N ALA A 3 -49.42 12.20 38.85
CA ALA A 3 -48.54 11.06 38.58
C ALA A 3 -47.38 11.54 37.69
N SER A 4 -46.17 11.56 38.24
CA SER A 4 -44.94 11.79 37.47
C SER A 4 -44.53 10.49 36.79
N MET A 5 -44.59 10.50 35.46
CA MET A 5 -44.20 9.40 34.58
C MET A 5 -42.71 9.56 34.26
N ALA A 6 -41.86 8.77 34.91
CA ALA A 6 -40.42 8.74 34.65
C ALA A 6 -40.13 7.96 33.36
N VAL A 7 -39.71 8.67 32.32
CA VAL A 7 -39.23 8.08 31.07
C VAL A 7 -37.80 7.60 31.28
N PHE A 8 -37.62 6.29 31.35
CA PHE A 8 -36.31 5.64 31.42
C PHE A 8 -35.70 5.60 30.01
N LEU A 9 -34.75 6.49 29.75
CA LEU A 9 -33.96 6.50 28.51
C LEU A 9 -32.91 5.39 28.59
N LEU A 10 -33.15 4.25 27.93
CA LEU A 10 -32.14 3.21 27.75
C LEU A 10 -31.09 3.69 26.74
N LEU A 11 -29.93 4.12 27.23
CA LEU A 11 -28.72 4.28 26.40
C LEU A 11 -28.24 2.88 25.98
N VAL A 12 -28.52 2.48 24.75
CA VAL A 12 -27.89 1.31 24.14
C VAL A 12 -26.46 1.73 23.75
N ALA A 13 -25.50 1.40 24.63
CA ALA A 13 -24.09 1.52 24.32
C ALA A 13 -23.74 0.52 23.21
N ALA A 14 -23.67 1.00 21.97
CA ALA A 14 -23.20 0.19 20.85
C ALA A 14 -21.73 -0.20 21.10
N PRO A 15 -21.37 -1.49 21.05
CA PRO A 15 -19.98 -1.90 21.12
C PRO A 15 -19.27 -1.36 19.88
N VAL A 16 -18.39 -0.38 20.09
CA VAL A 16 -17.41 0.03 19.08
C VAL A 16 -16.47 -1.16 18.92
N MET A 17 -16.75 -2.01 17.92
CA MET A 17 -15.81 -3.03 17.49
C MET A 17 -14.58 -2.29 16.96
N SER A 18 -13.58 -2.17 17.82
CA SER A 18 -12.26 -1.68 17.47
C SER A 18 -11.69 -2.69 16.47
N LEU A 19 -11.77 -2.39 15.17
CA LEU A 19 -11.03 -3.12 14.15
C LEU A 19 -9.56 -3.01 14.54
N ALA A 20 -9.01 -4.10 15.04
CA ALA A 20 -7.60 -4.24 15.33
C ALA A 20 -6.86 -3.87 14.04
N ALA A 21 -5.99 -2.87 14.12
CA ALA A 21 -5.03 -2.56 13.08
C ALA A 21 -4.30 -3.86 12.76
N GLN A 22 -4.61 -4.46 11.60
CA GLN A 22 -3.92 -5.66 11.15
C GLN A 22 -2.44 -5.31 11.09
N THR A 23 -1.68 -5.91 12.00
CA THR A 23 -0.27 -5.64 12.15
C THR A 23 0.44 -6.04 10.87
N THR A 24 0.98 -5.06 10.16
CA THR A 24 1.82 -5.20 8.95
C THR A 24 3.04 -6.11 9.13
N SER A 25 3.29 -6.58 10.36
CA SER A 25 4.35 -7.51 10.76
C SER A 25 4.28 -8.89 10.11
N THR A 26 3.16 -9.29 9.51
CA THR A 26 3.03 -10.62 8.88
C THR A 26 3.26 -10.58 7.37
N LEU A 27 3.41 -9.40 6.76
CA LEU A 27 3.56 -9.26 5.30
C LEU A 27 4.93 -9.79 4.85
N PRO A 28 5.01 -10.47 3.69
CA PRO A 28 6.28 -10.94 3.15
C PRO A 28 7.20 -9.76 2.83
N ALA A 29 8.52 -9.96 2.83
CA ALA A 29 9.45 -8.91 2.39
C ALA A 29 9.14 -8.45 0.94
N PRO A 30 9.24 -7.16 0.61
CA PRO A 30 9.00 -6.68 -0.74
C PRO A 30 9.95 -7.34 -1.76
N ARG A 31 9.38 -7.84 -2.86
CA ARG A 31 10.16 -8.44 -3.94
C ARG A 31 10.49 -7.41 -5.00
N ILE A 32 11.74 -6.94 -5.01
CA ILE A 32 12.23 -6.04 -6.05
C ILE A 32 12.59 -6.87 -7.29
N MET A 33 11.92 -6.61 -8.41
CA MET A 33 12.17 -7.33 -9.66
C MET A 33 13.39 -6.79 -10.40
N GLN A 34 13.48 -5.47 -10.47
CA GLN A 34 14.53 -4.79 -11.21
C GLN A 34 14.75 -3.39 -10.64
N MET A 35 16.02 -3.00 -10.60
CA MET A 35 16.42 -1.61 -10.43
C MET A 35 17.10 -1.15 -11.71
N HIS A 36 16.65 -0.04 -12.26
CA HIS A 36 17.24 0.57 -13.45
C HIS A 36 17.59 2.02 -13.15
N SER A 37 18.69 2.51 -13.69
CA SER A 37 19.12 3.90 -13.56
C SER A 37 19.34 4.48 -14.95
N ASN A 38 18.74 5.63 -15.21
CA ASN A 38 18.90 6.35 -16.48
C ASN A 38 19.08 7.86 -16.23
N ILE A 39 19.18 8.63 -17.32
CA ILE A 39 19.37 10.09 -17.23
C ILE A 39 18.26 10.83 -16.47
N PHE A 40 17.09 10.21 -16.28
CA PHE A 40 15.93 10.79 -15.58
C PHE A 40 15.86 10.38 -14.10
N GLY A 41 16.63 9.40 -13.67
CA GLY A 41 16.67 8.90 -12.29
C GLY A 41 16.73 7.38 -12.17
N ALA A 42 16.74 6.91 -10.93
CA ALA A 42 16.58 5.50 -10.60
C ALA A 42 15.09 5.10 -10.61
N VAL A 43 14.81 3.89 -11.07
CA VAL A 43 13.48 3.27 -11.12
C VAL A 43 13.57 1.89 -10.49
N ILE A 44 12.70 1.61 -9.53
CA ILE A 44 12.52 0.33 -8.87
C ILE A 44 11.18 -0.26 -9.31
N PHE A 45 11.22 -1.46 -9.88
CA PHE A 45 10.04 -2.25 -10.17
C PHE A 45 9.80 -3.23 -9.02
N TRP A 46 8.67 -3.06 -8.33
CA TRP A 46 8.26 -3.87 -7.19
C TRP A 46 7.10 -4.79 -7.58
N ASP A 47 7.31 -6.09 -7.38
CA ASP A 47 6.27 -7.12 -7.47
C ASP A 47 5.43 -7.12 -6.19
N ALA A 48 4.25 -6.51 -6.28
CA ALA A 48 3.24 -6.43 -5.23
C ALA A 48 2.24 -7.60 -5.25
N THR A 49 2.39 -8.57 -6.16
CA THR A 49 1.51 -9.75 -6.26
C THR A 49 1.27 -10.46 -4.92
N PRO A 50 2.31 -10.84 -4.14
CA PRO A 50 2.08 -11.58 -2.89
C PRO A 50 1.35 -10.76 -1.82
N TYR A 51 1.39 -9.43 -1.90
CA TYR A 51 0.62 -8.55 -1.02
C TYR A 51 -0.84 -8.52 -1.45
N VAL A 52 -1.09 -8.32 -2.74
CA VAL A 52 -2.45 -8.26 -3.30
C VAL A 52 -3.18 -9.58 -3.09
N GLU A 53 -2.55 -10.71 -3.39
CA GLU A 53 -3.13 -12.05 -3.17
C GLU A 53 -3.56 -12.24 -1.72
N ARG A 54 -2.72 -11.81 -0.78
CA ARG A 54 -3.01 -11.90 0.65
C ARG A 54 -4.16 -10.99 1.07
N PHE A 55 -4.18 -9.74 0.63
CA PHE A 55 -5.27 -8.80 0.94
C PHE A 55 -6.62 -9.32 0.42
N VAL A 56 -6.63 -9.90 -0.78
CA VAL A 56 -7.82 -10.52 -1.36
C VAL A 56 -8.24 -11.75 -0.54
N ALA A 57 -7.29 -12.64 -0.19
CA ALA A 57 -7.57 -13.83 0.61
C ALA A 57 -8.14 -13.49 2.00
N GLU A 58 -7.56 -12.50 2.67
CA GLU A 58 -7.97 -12.01 3.99
C GLU A 58 -9.23 -11.11 3.95
N GLY A 59 -9.71 -10.74 2.76
CA GLY A 59 -10.89 -9.89 2.59
C GLY A 59 -10.67 -8.45 3.07
N VAL A 60 -9.44 -7.96 2.99
CA VAL A 60 -9.08 -6.58 3.40
C VAL A 60 -9.76 -5.58 2.47
N ALA A 61 -10.30 -4.50 3.05
CA ALA A 61 -10.91 -3.44 2.27
C ALA A 61 -9.87 -2.82 1.31
N PRO A 62 -10.20 -2.55 0.03
CA PRO A 62 -9.23 -2.05 -0.95
C PRO A 62 -8.50 -0.78 -0.53
N LYS A 63 -9.17 0.10 0.22
CA LYS A 63 -8.57 1.33 0.77
C LYS A 63 -7.46 1.03 1.79
N ASP A 64 -7.68 0.06 2.67
CA ASP A 64 -6.74 -0.31 3.72
C ASP A 64 -5.56 -1.11 3.13
N ALA A 65 -5.85 -1.96 2.14
CA ALA A 65 -4.85 -2.63 1.33
C ALA A 65 -3.94 -1.63 0.60
N LEU A 66 -4.53 -0.60 -0.03
CA LEU A 66 -3.79 0.44 -0.72
C LEU A 66 -2.90 1.23 0.26
N ALA A 67 -3.46 1.70 1.38
CA ALA A 67 -2.69 2.39 2.42
C ALA A 67 -1.50 1.54 2.92
N SER A 68 -1.69 0.22 3.06
CA SER A 68 -0.63 -0.70 3.44
C SER A 68 0.46 -0.80 2.37
N LEU A 69 0.10 -0.88 1.09
CA LEU A 69 1.06 -0.87 -0.02
C LEU A 69 1.82 0.46 -0.12
N GLU A 70 1.15 1.58 0.11
CA GLU A 70 1.77 2.92 0.11
C GLU A 70 2.86 3.03 1.18
N VAL A 71 2.59 2.55 2.40
CA VAL A 71 3.60 2.48 3.47
C VAL A 71 4.82 1.67 3.01
N GLN A 72 4.60 0.51 2.41
CA GLN A 72 5.70 -0.33 1.93
C GLN A 72 6.49 0.32 0.79
N ALA A 73 5.82 1.02 -0.13
CA ALA A 73 6.50 1.75 -1.19
C ALA A 73 7.43 2.85 -0.63
N VAL A 74 7.00 3.56 0.41
CA VAL A 74 7.84 4.55 1.10
C VAL A 74 9.00 3.86 1.84
N LYS A 75 8.79 2.69 2.47
CA LYS A 75 9.88 1.89 3.06
C LYS A 75 10.91 1.48 2.01
N ILE A 76 10.46 1.00 0.85
CA ILE A 76 11.32 0.66 -0.28
C ILE A 76 12.11 1.89 -0.73
N PHE A 77 11.43 3.02 -0.93
CA PHE A 77 12.07 4.28 -1.33
C PHE A 77 13.18 4.69 -0.35
N VAL A 78 12.88 4.75 0.94
CA VAL A 78 13.83 5.18 1.98
C VAL A 78 14.96 4.18 2.15
N GLY A 79 14.67 2.88 2.08
CA GLY A 79 15.68 1.83 2.20
C GLY A 79 16.68 1.82 1.05
N HIS A 80 16.26 2.18 -0.17
CA HIS A 80 17.12 2.15 -1.36
C HIS A 80 17.76 3.50 -1.67
N ALA A 81 17.15 4.63 -1.29
CA ALA A 81 17.67 5.96 -1.56
C ALA A 81 19.17 6.15 -1.17
N PRO A 82 19.65 5.68 0.00
CA PRO A 82 21.05 5.82 0.40
C PRO A 82 22.04 5.00 -0.45
N ALA A 83 21.57 3.94 -1.12
CA ALA A 83 22.40 3.05 -1.92
C ALA A 83 22.58 3.55 -3.37
N LEU A 84 21.86 4.59 -3.77
CA LEU A 84 21.94 5.15 -5.12
C LEU A 84 23.19 6.02 -5.30
N ALA A 85 23.65 6.14 -6.55
CA ALA A 85 24.77 7.01 -6.87
C ALA A 85 24.44 8.47 -6.54
N LYS A 86 25.43 9.24 -6.07
CA LYS A 86 25.25 10.67 -5.69
C LYS A 86 24.77 11.56 -6.84
N THR A 87 24.91 11.10 -8.08
CA THR A 87 24.43 11.78 -9.29
C THR A 87 22.92 11.61 -9.51
N GLU A 88 22.30 10.60 -8.91
CA GLU A 88 20.87 10.35 -9.00
C GLU A 88 20.11 11.41 -8.20
N ARG A 89 19.18 12.10 -8.86
CA ARG A 89 18.35 13.15 -8.23
C ARG A 89 16.94 12.71 -7.93
N ARG A 90 16.50 11.58 -8.50
CA ARG A 90 15.12 11.09 -8.39
C ARG A 90 15.13 9.57 -8.26
N LEU A 91 14.19 9.08 -7.47
CA LEU A 91 13.88 7.66 -7.38
C LEU A 91 12.38 7.49 -7.63
N ARG A 92 12.03 6.54 -8.49
CA ARG A 92 10.67 6.11 -8.75
C ARG A 92 10.50 4.68 -8.28
N VAL A 93 9.44 4.40 -7.52
CA VAL A 93 9.01 3.04 -7.18
C VAL A 93 7.71 2.77 -7.94
N ILE A 94 7.71 1.72 -8.75
CA ILE A 94 6.55 1.27 -9.52
C ILE A 94 6.05 -0.02 -8.88
N ALA A 95 4.86 0.00 -8.30
CA ALA A 95 4.23 -1.17 -7.72
C ALA A 95 3.31 -1.81 -8.76
N SER A 96 3.60 -3.06 -9.12
CA SER A 96 2.81 -3.81 -10.08
C SER A 96 2.48 -5.19 -9.53
N PHE A 97 1.35 -5.76 -9.93
CA PHE A 97 1.00 -7.13 -9.62
C PHE A 97 0.70 -7.90 -10.90
N SER A 98 1.02 -9.19 -10.90
CA SER A 98 0.49 -10.10 -11.91
C SER A 98 -0.95 -10.36 -11.55
N LYS A 99 -1.87 -10.01 -12.45
CA LYS A 99 -3.19 -10.61 -12.39
C LYS A 99 -2.99 -12.11 -12.70
N THR A 100 -3.67 -13.02 -12.02
CA THR A 100 -3.75 -14.43 -12.43
C THR A 100 -5.21 -14.86 -12.52
N GLY A 101 -5.58 -15.44 -13.66
CA GLY A 101 -6.98 -15.67 -13.97
C GLY A 101 -7.47 -16.92 -13.30
N PRO A 102 -8.79 -17.10 -13.16
CA PRO A 102 -9.31 -18.39 -12.77
C PRO A 102 -8.76 -19.44 -13.75
N ILE A 103 -7.98 -20.38 -13.23
CA ILE A 103 -7.53 -21.55 -13.98
C ILE A 103 -8.82 -22.24 -14.44
N SER A 104 -9.09 -22.23 -15.74
CA SER A 104 -10.19 -23.00 -16.30
C SER A 104 -9.97 -24.47 -15.94
N ALA A 105 -10.81 -25.03 -15.06
CA ALA A 105 -10.69 -26.43 -14.65
C ALA A 105 -10.77 -27.41 -15.83
N ARG A 106 -11.29 -26.95 -16.98
CA ARG A 106 -11.48 -27.75 -18.20
C ARG A 106 -10.26 -27.75 -19.12
N TYR A 107 -9.45 -26.70 -19.08
CA TYR A 107 -8.24 -26.55 -19.87
C TYR A 107 -7.21 -25.87 -18.97
N GLN A 108 -6.24 -26.64 -18.44
CA GLN A 108 -5.13 -26.14 -17.61
C GLN A 108 -4.19 -25.13 -18.32
N THR A 109 -4.65 -24.51 -19.40
CA THR A 109 -4.02 -23.35 -20.02
C THR A 109 -4.27 -22.13 -19.16
N SER A 110 -3.23 -21.69 -18.46
CA SER A 110 -3.14 -20.35 -17.88
C SER A 110 -3.42 -19.32 -18.98
N THR A 111 -4.62 -18.74 -19.01
CA THR A 111 -4.86 -17.50 -19.77
C THR A 111 -3.86 -16.48 -19.25
N LEU A 112 -2.94 -16.04 -20.11
CA LEU A 112 -1.91 -15.06 -19.76
C LEU A 112 -2.58 -13.82 -19.18
N GLU A 113 -2.49 -13.69 -17.87
CA GLU A 113 -2.93 -12.52 -17.18
C GLU A 113 -1.76 -11.54 -17.04
N GLY A 114 -2.05 -10.29 -17.39
CA GLY A 114 -1.04 -9.27 -17.54
C GLY A 114 -0.51 -8.73 -16.22
N ILE A 115 0.60 -7.99 -16.32
CA ILE A 115 1.11 -7.17 -15.24
C ILE A 115 0.29 -5.88 -15.20
N GLN A 116 -0.31 -5.58 -14.05
CA GLN A 116 -1.05 -4.34 -13.81
C GLN A 116 -0.31 -3.47 -12.80
N THR A 117 -0.06 -2.21 -13.15
CA THR A 117 0.55 -1.23 -12.24
C THR A 117 -0.50 -0.61 -11.35
N ILE A 118 -0.33 -0.77 -10.03
CA ILE A 118 -1.23 -0.22 -9.01
C ILE A 118 -0.98 1.28 -8.86
N PHE A 119 0.28 1.64 -8.65
CA PHE A 119 0.70 3.04 -8.47
C PHE A 119 2.16 3.24 -8.81
N THR A 120 2.52 4.51 -8.89
CA THR A 120 3.91 4.98 -8.95
C THR A 120 4.16 5.95 -7.81
N LEU A 121 5.25 5.76 -7.06
CA LEU A 121 5.76 6.69 -6.06
C LEU A 121 7.02 7.35 -6.61
N ASP A 122 6.93 8.66 -6.87
CA ASP A 122 8.05 9.48 -7.31
C ASP A 122 8.59 10.31 -6.16
N GLY A 123 9.91 10.35 -5.99
CA GLY A 123 10.54 11.18 -4.97
C GLY A 123 11.84 11.80 -5.43
N ASN A 124 12.12 13.00 -4.93
CA ASN A 124 13.42 13.65 -5.15
C ASN A 124 14.42 13.14 -4.11
N LEU A 125 15.59 12.73 -4.58
CA LEU A 125 16.74 12.39 -3.75
C LEU A 125 17.46 13.70 -3.42
N ARG A 126 17.06 14.36 -2.33
CA ARG A 126 17.90 15.39 -1.72
C ARG A 126 19.06 14.70 -0.99
N PRO A 127 20.23 15.35 -0.81
CA PRO A 127 21.24 14.84 0.09
C PRO A 127 20.60 14.68 1.48
N ASN A 128 20.40 13.44 1.90
CA ASN A 128 19.69 13.01 3.12
C ASN A 128 18.16 13.22 3.10
N VAL A 129 17.43 12.33 2.41
CA VAL A 129 15.98 12.20 2.63
C VAL A 129 15.74 11.78 4.08
N GLN A 130 15.36 12.74 4.92
CA GLN A 130 14.93 12.50 6.29
C GLN A 130 13.40 12.57 6.32
N LEU A 131 12.78 11.45 6.68
CA LEU A 131 11.34 11.45 6.93
C LEU A 131 11.06 11.85 8.38
N PRO A 132 9.95 12.58 8.65
CA PRO A 132 9.48 12.85 10.01
C PRO A 132 9.29 11.56 10.80
N LYS A 133 9.50 11.53 12.13
CA LYS A 133 9.40 10.29 12.94
C LYS A 133 8.04 9.58 12.83
N ASP A 134 6.98 10.33 12.57
CA ASP A 134 5.58 9.89 12.46
C ASP A 134 5.15 9.58 11.01
N TRP A 135 6.10 9.52 10.07
CA TRP A 135 5.78 9.37 8.65
C TRP A 135 4.95 8.13 8.34
N GLU A 136 5.19 6.99 9.01
CA GLU A 136 4.42 5.75 8.75
C GLU A 136 2.94 5.94 9.08
N ALA A 137 2.63 6.53 10.24
CA ALA A 137 1.27 6.83 10.66
C ALA A 137 0.61 7.90 9.77
N ASN A 138 1.40 8.82 9.21
CA ASN A 138 0.91 9.81 8.25
C ASN A 138 0.54 9.15 6.92
N VAL A 139 1.39 8.28 6.38
CA VAL A 139 1.10 7.55 5.13
C VAL A 139 -0.12 6.65 5.28
N GLN A 140 -0.27 5.95 6.40
CA GLN A 140 -1.48 5.15 6.69
C GLN A 140 -2.77 5.99 6.67
N ARG A 141 -2.68 7.28 7.01
CA ARG A 141 -3.79 8.25 6.95
C ARG A 141 -3.96 8.89 5.57
N GLY A 142 -3.17 8.48 4.58
CA GLY A 142 -3.16 9.05 3.23
C GLY A 142 -2.35 10.34 3.10
N ILE A 143 -1.52 10.69 4.09
CA ILE A 143 -0.67 11.88 4.09
C ILE A 143 0.74 11.48 3.68
N MET A 144 1.09 11.79 2.42
CA MET A 144 2.40 11.44 1.86
C MET A 144 3.51 12.39 2.38
N PRO A 145 4.71 11.90 2.72
CA PRO A 145 5.81 12.74 3.18
C PRO A 145 6.24 13.77 2.13
N SER A 146 6.74 14.92 2.59
CA SER A 146 7.19 16.00 1.72
C SER A 146 8.28 15.54 0.75
N GLY A 147 8.12 15.88 -0.53
CA GLY A 147 9.07 15.50 -1.58
C GLY A 147 8.81 14.13 -2.21
N LEU A 148 7.80 13.41 -1.72
CA LEU A 148 7.24 12.21 -2.36
C LEU A 148 5.88 12.55 -2.99
N LYS A 149 5.62 11.96 -4.15
CA LYS A 149 4.38 12.06 -4.90
C LYS A 149 3.93 10.68 -5.30
N LEU A 150 2.76 10.27 -4.81
CA LEU A 150 2.12 9.03 -5.22
C LEU A 150 1.09 9.31 -6.31
N GLN A 151 1.07 8.48 -7.34
CA GLN A 151 0.04 8.46 -8.37
C GLN A 151 -0.54 7.05 -8.46
N VAL A 152 -1.80 6.89 -8.06
CA VAL A 152 -2.55 5.65 -8.22
C VAL A 152 -3.01 5.53 -9.67
N VAL A 153 -2.74 4.39 -10.29
CA VAL A 153 -3.01 4.10 -11.71
C VAL A 153 -4.13 3.06 -11.85
N SER A 154 -4.25 2.12 -10.92
CA SER A 154 -5.33 1.15 -10.92
C SER A 154 -5.87 0.85 -9.53
N GLU A 155 -7.12 0.40 -9.47
CA GLU A 155 -7.71 -0.13 -8.25
C GLU A 155 -7.14 -1.52 -7.91
N ILE A 156 -7.11 -1.84 -6.62
CA ILE A 156 -6.78 -3.17 -6.13
C ILE A 156 -8.01 -4.08 -6.32
N PRO A 157 -7.84 -5.33 -6.78
CA PRO A 157 -8.94 -6.29 -6.91
C PRO A 157 -9.74 -6.43 -5.61
N LYS A 158 -11.06 -6.57 -5.75
CA LYS A 158 -12.00 -6.82 -4.65
C LYS A 158 -12.31 -8.32 -4.62
N LYS A 159 -12.62 -8.83 -3.43
CA LYS A 159 -13.19 -10.17 -3.27
C LYS A 159 -14.66 -10.19 -3.71
#